data_AF-A0AA91EEG1-F1
#
_entry.id   AF-A0AA91EEG1-F1
#
_cell.length_a   1.000
_cell.length_b   1.000
_cell.length_c   1.000
_cell.angle_alpha   90.00
_cell.angle_beta   90.00
_cell.angle_gamma   90.00
#
_symmetry.space_group_name_H-M   'P 1'
#
loop_
_entity.id
_entity.type
_entity.pdbx_description
1 polymer ?
#
loop_
_entity_poly.entity_id
_entity_poly.type
_entity_poly.pdbx_seq_one_letter_code
_entity_poly.pdbx_strand_id
1 'polypeptide(L)'
;MELRATKMGQHLAQHPYNRVRLLNAGVEVSGDRHEYLIPFNQLVAIHCKRGIVWGELEFELPEAKVVRLHGTDWQETQRFYHHLQQSWQAWSDEMAQISADVLSAQVTELEQLNQQDRWLKRSELTDICTMIKGCFEAIPLPQQRLEEFDSCRERYRYCLKWLNYGLKMVDERNQQWTTRMLSEHAEFFEQVESQPLNSSQAQAVVNGENGVLVLAGAGSGKTSVLVARAGWLLLRKEAMPEQILLLAFGRKAAEEMNDRIKERLHTADIQAKTFHALALQIINHSGKKTINISKLEGDAQARQKLLVKTWQQECAAKKAQAKGWRQWLTEDLDWRVEEENYWQDKKARDALSP
;
A
#
# COMPACT_ATOMS: atom_id res chain seq x y z
N MET A 1 22.16 -26.65 40.38
CA MET A 1 21.59 -26.48 41.75
C MET A 1 20.16 -26.98 41.73
N GLU A 2 19.63 -27.55 42.82
CA GLU A 2 18.26 -28.09 42.90
C GLU A 2 17.58 -27.68 44.21
N LEU A 3 16.27 -27.42 44.16
CA LEU A 3 15.42 -27.11 45.30
C LEU A 3 14.20 -28.05 45.28
N ARG A 4 13.83 -28.59 46.44
CA ARG A 4 12.73 -29.56 46.59
C ARG A 4 11.71 -29.06 47.60
N ALA A 5 10.44 -29.34 47.33
CA ALA A 5 9.37 -29.16 48.30
C ALA A 5 9.57 -30.10 49.50
N THR A 6 9.32 -29.61 50.70
CA THR A 6 9.33 -30.38 51.94
C THR A 6 8.18 -31.39 51.95
N LYS A 7 8.28 -32.48 52.72
CA LYS A 7 7.18 -33.48 52.83
C LYS A 7 5.85 -32.84 53.27
N MET A 8 5.92 -31.90 54.23
CA MET A 8 4.76 -31.15 54.70
C MET A 8 4.23 -30.21 53.62
N GLY A 9 5.12 -29.51 52.90
CA GLY A 9 4.76 -28.64 51.79
C GLY A 9 4.11 -29.38 50.62
N GLN A 10 4.61 -30.57 50.27
CA GLN A 10 4.01 -31.43 49.23
C GLN A 10 2.60 -31.87 49.62
N HIS A 11 2.39 -32.24 50.89
CA HIS A 11 1.09 -32.68 51.38
C HIS A 11 0.06 -31.53 51.41
N LEU A 12 0.49 -30.33 51.81
CA LEU A 12 -0.38 -29.16 51.95
C LEU A 12 -0.65 -28.45 50.61
N ALA A 13 0.34 -28.34 49.72
CA ALA A 13 0.21 -27.59 48.48
C ALA A 13 -0.54 -28.35 47.38
N GLN A 14 -0.53 -29.70 47.41
CA GLN A 14 -1.11 -30.57 46.37
C GLN A 14 -0.78 -30.14 44.93
N HIS A 15 0.37 -29.51 44.73
CA HIS A 15 0.77 -28.93 43.46
C HIS A 15 1.44 -30.00 42.57
N PRO A 16 1.25 -29.99 41.24
CA PRO A 16 1.83 -31.00 40.33
C PRO A 16 3.36 -31.03 40.30
N TYR A 17 4.00 -29.95 40.74
CA TYR A 17 5.45 -29.81 40.78
C TYR A 17 5.96 -29.77 42.21
N ASN A 18 7.01 -30.53 42.49
CA ASN A 18 7.62 -30.65 43.82
C ASN A 18 9.15 -30.42 43.81
N ARG A 19 9.73 -30.10 42.65
CA ARG A 19 11.16 -29.90 42.46
C ARG A 19 11.42 -28.84 41.40
N VAL A 20 12.51 -28.09 41.59
CA VAL A 20 13.08 -27.22 40.56
C VAL A 20 14.59 -27.39 40.48
N ARG A 21 15.13 -27.44 39.26
CA ARG A 21 16.55 -27.57 38.98
C ARG A 21 17.00 -26.45 38.05
N LEU A 22 18.07 -25.76 38.44
CA LEU A 22 18.76 -24.81 37.58
C LEU A 22 19.59 -25.56 36.54
N LEU A 23 19.38 -25.22 35.27
CA LEU A 23 20.15 -25.68 34.11
C LEU A 23 21.07 -24.54 33.61
N ASN A 24 21.88 -24.81 32.58
CA ASN A 24 22.81 -23.81 32.02
C ASN A 24 22.09 -22.59 31.41
N ALA A 25 20.94 -22.80 30.77
CA ALA A 25 20.19 -21.74 30.07
C ALA A 25 18.66 -21.88 30.31
N GLY A 26 18.28 -22.25 31.53
CA GLY A 26 16.90 -22.53 31.85
C GLY A 26 16.70 -23.11 33.23
N VAL A 27 15.45 -23.43 33.53
CA VAL A 27 15.01 -24.05 34.76
C VAL A 27 14.10 -25.23 34.42
N GLU A 28 14.34 -26.37 35.03
CA GLU A 28 13.48 -27.54 34.95
C GLU A 28 12.60 -27.59 36.20
N VAL A 29 11.29 -27.56 36.01
CA VAL A 29 10.30 -27.73 37.08
C VAL A 29 9.66 -29.11 36.93
N SER A 30 9.76 -29.95 37.95
CA SER A 30 9.33 -31.35 37.87
C SER A 30 8.55 -31.81 39.11
N GLY A 31 7.77 -32.87 38.90
CA GLY A 31 7.05 -33.63 39.92
C GLY A 31 6.92 -35.09 39.49
N ASP A 32 6.09 -35.87 40.19
CA ASP A 32 6.07 -37.34 40.02
C ASP A 32 5.54 -37.79 38.65
N ARG A 33 4.78 -36.94 37.95
CA ARG A 33 4.17 -37.24 36.63
C ARG A 33 4.32 -36.13 35.59
N HIS A 34 4.95 -35.01 35.96
CA HIS A 34 5.03 -33.82 35.11
C HIS A 34 6.44 -33.26 35.13
N GLU A 35 6.92 -32.87 33.97
CA GLU A 35 8.21 -32.22 33.78
C GLU A 35 8.00 -31.08 32.81
N TYR A 36 8.50 -29.90 33.16
CA TYR A 36 8.35 -28.70 32.38
C TYR A 36 9.69 -27.94 32.34
N LEU A 37 10.24 -27.82 31.14
CA LEU A 37 11.45 -27.05 30.88
C LEU A 37 11.07 -25.60 30.58
N ILE A 38 11.69 -24.67 31.31
CA ILE A 38 11.55 -23.23 31.11
C ILE A 38 12.91 -22.67 30.68
N PRO A 39 13.14 -22.51 29.37
CA PRO A 39 14.30 -21.80 28.86
C PRO A 39 14.37 -20.35 29.37
N PHE A 40 15.56 -19.81 29.56
CA PHE A 40 15.73 -18.41 30.00
C PHE A 40 15.14 -17.39 29.02
N ASN A 41 15.11 -17.70 27.72
CA ASN A 41 14.49 -16.86 26.70
C ASN A 41 12.95 -16.87 26.71
N GLN A 42 12.34 -17.62 27.62
CA GLN A 42 10.90 -17.59 27.86
C GLN A 42 10.56 -17.04 29.25
N LEU A 43 11.55 -16.69 30.07
CA LEU A 43 11.31 -16.10 31.38
C LEU A 43 11.14 -14.58 31.26
N VAL A 44 10.03 -14.06 31.78
CA VAL A 44 9.74 -12.62 31.89
C VAL A 44 10.12 -12.10 33.27
N ALA A 45 9.74 -12.82 34.33
CA ALA A 45 10.04 -12.47 35.71
C ALA A 45 10.17 -13.72 36.59
N ILE A 46 10.89 -13.60 37.69
CA ILE A 46 11.00 -14.63 38.72
C ILE A 46 10.65 -13.99 40.05
N HIS A 47 9.65 -14.51 40.75
CA HIS A 47 9.22 -14.01 42.04
C HIS A 47 9.52 -15.02 43.14
N CYS A 48 10.15 -14.56 44.21
CA CYS A 48 10.38 -15.35 45.42
C CYS A 48 9.47 -14.83 46.55
N LYS A 49 8.51 -15.65 46.98
CA LYS A 49 7.51 -15.29 47.99
C LYS A 49 7.66 -16.16 49.24
N ARG A 50 7.37 -15.57 50.39
CA ARG A 50 7.28 -16.28 51.67
C ARG A 50 5.82 -16.59 51.97
N GLY A 51 5.48 -17.88 52.01
CA GLY A 51 4.21 -18.37 52.53
C GLY A 51 4.20 -18.45 54.06
N ILE A 52 3.11 -18.95 54.64
CA ILE A 52 2.91 -19.01 56.10
C ILE A 52 3.96 -19.91 56.77
N VAL A 53 4.24 -21.08 56.17
CA VAL A 53 5.23 -22.06 56.68
C VAL A 53 6.19 -22.59 55.62
N TRP A 54 6.19 -22.02 54.40
CA TRP A 54 7.05 -22.45 53.29
C TRP A 54 7.50 -21.28 52.40
N GLY A 55 8.49 -21.51 51.55
CA GLY A 55 8.86 -20.65 50.43
C GLY A 55 8.13 -21.02 49.13
N GLU A 56 8.04 -20.06 48.22
CA GLU A 56 7.41 -20.20 46.91
C GLU A 56 8.23 -19.49 45.83
N LEU A 57 8.34 -20.13 44.67
CA LEU A 57 8.89 -19.53 43.45
C LEU A 57 7.83 -19.49 42.36
N GLU A 58 7.69 -18.33 41.73
CA GLU A 58 6.86 -18.16 40.54
C GLU A 58 7.73 -17.75 39.35
N PHE A 59 7.57 -18.44 38.24
CA PHE A 59 8.20 -18.16 36.96
C PHE A 59 7.14 -17.59 36.03
N GLU A 60 7.26 -16.31 35.69
CA GLU A 60 6.37 -15.65 34.75
C GLU A 60 6.89 -15.82 33.32
N LEU A 61 6.00 -16.24 32.44
CA LEU A 61 6.25 -16.48 31.02
C LEU A 61 5.39 -15.50 30.18
N PRO A 62 5.65 -15.38 28.87
CA PRO A 62 4.80 -14.61 27.97
C PRO A 62 3.31 -14.97 28.08
N GLU A 63 2.44 -14.03 27.73
CA GLU A 63 0.98 -14.19 27.80
C GLU A 63 0.44 -14.36 29.24
N ALA A 64 1.17 -13.86 30.24
CA ALA A 64 0.81 -13.95 31.66
C ALA A 64 0.66 -15.39 32.18
N LYS A 65 1.33 -16.36 31.53
CA LYS A 65 1.42 -17.73 32.03
C LYS A 65 2.39 -17.76 33.20
N VAL A 66 2.05 -18.51 34.24
CA VAL A 66 2.88 -18.61 35.45
C VAL A 66 3.07 -20.08 35.83
N VAL A 67 4.32 -20.48 36.03
CA VAL A 67 4.67 -21.79 36.60
C VAL A 67 5.12 -21.59 38.04
N ARG A 68 4.60 -22.39 38.97
CA ARG A 68 4.87 -22.22 40.40
C ARG A 68 5.47 -23.46 41.03
N LEU A 69 6.38 -23.25 41.98
CA LEU A 69 6.84 -24.25 42.92
C LEU A 69 6.48 -23.79 44.34
N HIS A 70 5.73 -24.63 45.06
CA HIS A 70 5.28 -24.36 46.41
C HIS A 70 5.89 -25.34 47.42
N GLY A 71 5.85 -24.98 48.70
CA GLY A 71 6.10 -25.93 49.79
C GLY A 71 7.58 -26.19 50.10
N THR A 72 8.48 -25.34 49.65
CA THR A 72 9.94 -25.45 49.87
C THR A 72 10.36 -24.84 51.20
N ASP A 73 11.55 -25.19 51.71
CA ASP A 73 12.10 -24.49 52.88
C ASP A 73 12.44 -23.04 52.52
N TRP A 74 12.11 -22.08 53.39
CA TRP A 74 12.28 -20.66 53.07
C TRP A 74 13.75 -20.26 52.85
N GLN A 75 14.67 -20.75 53.68
CA GLN A 75 16.10 -20.40 53.54
C GLN A 75 16.69 -21.02 52.28
N GLU A 76 16.33 -22.26 51.97
CA GLU A 76 16.74 -22.92 50.73
C GLU A 76 16.17 -22.22 49.50
N THR A 77 14.91 -21.77 49.58
CA THR A 77 14.23 -21.02 48.50
C THR A 77 14.96 -19.72 48.21
N GLN A 78 15.30 -18.94 49.23
CA GLN A 78 16.04 -17.70 49.07
C GLN A 78 17.43 -17.95 48.46
N ARG A 79 18.16 -18.96 48.93
CA ARG A 79 19.48 -19.30 48.38
C ARG A 79 19.40 -19.71 46.91
N PHE A 80 18.43 -20.55 46.56
CA PHE A 80 18.18 -20.96 45.18
C PHE A 80 17.82 -19.76 44.31
N TYR A 81 16.90 -18.90 44.77
CA TYR A 81 16.49 -17.69 44.06
C TYR A 81 17.67 -16.77 43.75
N HIS A 82 18.56 -16.48 44.72
CA HIS A 82 19.72 -15.62 44.47
C HIS A 82 20.65 -16.19 43.40
N HIS A 83 20.91 -17.50 43.42
CA HIS A 83 21.78 -18.13 42.43
C HIS A 83 21.15 -18.20 41.03
N LEU A 84 19.85 -18.48 40.97
CA LEU A 84 19.06 -18.44 39.75
C LEU A 84 19.02 -17.02 39.17
N GLN A 85 18.75 -16.01 39.99
CA GLN A 85 18.73 -14.60 39.59
C GLN A 85 20.07 -14.18 38.99
N GLN A 86 21.18 -14.54 39.63
CA GLN A 86 22.52 -14.23 39.14
C GLN A 86 22.80 -14.89 37.78
N SER A 87 22.45 -16.17 37.65
CA SER A 87 22.66 -16.93 36.39
C SER A 87 21.80 -16.39 35.25
N TRP A 88 20.53 -16.09 35.55
CA TRP A 88 19.59 -15.55 34.58
C TRP A 88 19.93 -14.11 34.19
N GLN A 89 20.40 -13.27 35.13
CA GLN A 89 20.84 -11.91 34.82
C GLN A 89 22.08 -11.94 33.91
N ALA A 90 23.10 -12.74 34.22
CA ALA A 90 24.30 -12.85 33.39
C ALA A 90 23.97 -13.30 31.96
N TRP A 91 23.10 -14.31 31.81
CA TRP A 91 22.60 -14.73 30.50
C TRP A 91 21.80 -13.60 29.81
N SER A 92 20.98 -12.86 30.56
CA SER A 92 20.16 -11.78 30.01
C SER A 92 21.02 -10.63 29.50
N ASP A 93 22.10 -10.27 30.20
CA ASP A 93 23.03 -9.22 29.78
C ASP A 93 23.74 -9.60 28.46
N GLU A 94 24.14 -10.86 28.32
CA GLU A 94 24.73 -11.39 27.07
C GLU A 94 23.72 -11.35 25.91
N MET A 95 22.50 -11.85 26.14
CA MET A 95 21.45 -11.84 25.12
C MET A 95 20.97 -10.42 24.77
N ALA A 96 21.01 -9.48 25.73
CA ALA A 96 20.71 -8.09 25.47
C ALA A 96 21.73 -7.46 24.51
N GLN A 97 23.01 -7.84 24.59
CA GLN A 97 24.02 -7.39 23.62
C GLN A 97 23.74 -7.93 22.22
N ILE A 98 23.43 -9.23 22.08
CA ILE A 98 23.04 -9.83 20.79
C ILE A 98 21.78 -9.15 20.23
N SER A 99 20.80 -8.91 21.09
CA SER A 99 19.56 -8.21 20.73
C SER A 99 19.84 -6.78 20.25
N ALA A 100 20.79 -6.09 20.89
CA ALA A 100 21.21 -4.75 20.48
C ALA A 100 21.83 -4.75 19.09
N ASP A 101 22.63 -5.75 18.74
CA ASP A 101 23.26 -5.87 17.41
C ASP A 101 22.21 -6.10 16.31
N VAL A 102 21.26 -7.01 16.55
CA VAL A 102 20.13 -7.27 15.65
C VAL A 102 19.30 -6.01 15.43
N LEU A 103 18.92 -5.33 16.51
CA LEU A 103 18.17 -4.08 16.44
C LEU A 103 18.97 -2.96 15.78
N SER A 104 20.29 -2.92 15.97
CA SER A 104 21.13 -1.89 15.37
C SER A 104 21.14 -1.98 13.85
N ALA A 105 21.24 -3.19 13.30
CA ALA A 105 21.13 -3.40 11.86
C ALA A 105 19.77 -2.91 11.33
N GLN A 106 18.68 -3.25 12.02
CA GLN A 106 17.34 -2.82 11.64
C GLN A 106 17.16 -1.30 11.70
N VAL A 107 17.67 -0.65 12.76
CA VAL A 107 17.58 0.81 12.91
C VAL A 107 18.36 1.52 11.80
N THR A 108 19.56 1.04 11.46
CA THR A 108 20.35 1.63 10.37
C THR A 108 19.60 1.59 9.04
N GLU A 109 18.93 0.48 8.72
CA GLU A 109 18.11 0.39 7.51
C GLU A 109 16.94 1.39 7.51
N LEU A 110 16.24 1.51 8.66
CA LEU A 110 15.14 2.47 8.81
C LEU A 110 15.61 3.92 8.67
N GLU A 111 16.76 4.26 9.25
CA GLU A 111 17.35 5.59 9.13
C GLU A 111 17.75 5.90 7.68
N GLN A 112 18.36 4.95 6.98
CA GLN A 112 18.70 5.10 5.57
C GLN A 112 17.46 5.34 4.72
N LEU A 113 16.38 4.56 4.91
CA LEU A 113 15.10 4.76 4.22
C LEU A 113 14.51 6.14 4.54
N ASN A 114 14.55 6.56 5.79
CA ASN A 114 13.99 7.83 6.23
C ASN A 114 14.74 9.04 5.65
N GLN A 115 16.05 8.92 5.44
CA GLN A 115 16.93 9.95 4.87
C GLN A 115 16.81 10.10 3.35
N GLN A 116 16.21 9.14 2.63
CA GLN A 116 16.07 9.23 1.19
C GLN A 116 15.20 10.44 0.80
N ASP A 117 15.67 11.24 -0.16
CA ASP A 117 14.91 12.37 -0.69
C ASP A 117 13.86 11.92 -1.72
N ARG A 118 12.80 11.28 -1.23
CA ARG A 118 11.66 10.86 -2.04
C ARG A 118 10.41 10.64 -1.21
N TRP A 119 9.26 10.54 -1.89
CA TRP A 119 8.03 10.05 -1.30
C TRP A 119 8.22 8.65 -0.70
N LEU A 120 7.76 8.46 0.54
CA LEU A 120 7.72 7.14 1.19
C LEU A 120 6.31 6.60 1.09
N LYS A 121 6.13 5.51 0.36
CA LYS A 121 4.81 4.97 0.03
C LYS A 121 4.21 4.20 1.20
N ARG A 122 2.88 4.08 1.23
CA ARG A 122 2.18 3.26 2.23
C ARG A 122 2.51 1.76 2.14
N SER A 123 2.80 1.27 0.94
CA SER A 123 3.28 -0.11 0.73
C SER A 123 4.61 -0.35 1.43
N GLU A 124 5.55 0.57 1.28
CA GLU A 124 6.87 0.49 1.92
C GLU A 124 6.78 0.54 3.45
N LEU A 125 5.85 1.31 4.01
CA LEU A 125 5.57 1.26 5.45
C LEU A 125 5.09 -0.13 5.89
N THR A 126 4.30 -0.81 5.07
CA THR A 126 3.82 -2.17 5.35
C THR A 126 5.00 -3.15 5.36
N ASP A 127 5.93 -3.00 4.41
CA ASP A 127 7.15 -3.79 4.34
C ASP A 127 8.05 -3.53 5.56
N ILE A 128 8.24 -2.26 5.93
CA ILE A 128 8.96 -1.84 7.15
C ILE A 128 8.37 -2.51 8.39
N CYS A 129 7.06 -2.44 8.58
CA CYS A 129 6.40 -3.07 9.72
C CYS A 129 6.59 -4.59 9.73
N THR A 130 6.63 -5.23 8.57
CA THR A 130 6.87 -6.67 8.44
C THR A 130 8.31 -7.03 8.80
N MET A 131 9.29 -6.26 8.31
CA MET A 131 10.70 -6.42 8.64
C MET A 131 10.96 -6.25 10.14
N ILE A 132 10.39 -5.22 10.77
CA ILE A 132 10.53 -5.00 12.23
C ILE A 132 9.95 -6.17 13.03
N LYS A 133 8.79 -6.70 12.63
CA LYS A 133 8.20 -7.88 13.30
C LYS A 133 9.10 -9.11 13.18
N GLY A 134 9.63 -9.37 11.98
CA GLY A 134 10.60 -10.45 11.77
C GLY A 134 11.89 -10.25 12.57
N CYS A 135 12.37 -9.01 12.67
CA CYS A 135 13.49 -8.64 13.53
C CYS A 135 13.21 -9.00 14.99
N PHE A 136 12.00 -8.72 15.50
CA PHE A 136 11.62 -9.03 16.87
C PHE A 136 11.50 -10.53 17.15
N GLU A 137 11.14 -11.35 16.15
CA GLU A 137 11.11 -12.81 16.26
C GLU A 137 12.53 -13.41 16.36
N ALA A 138 13.54 -12.74 15.79
CA ALA A 138 14.93 -13.16 15.84
C ALA A 138 15.66 -12.79 17.15
N ILE A 139 15.04 -11.96 18.00
CA ILE A 139 15.65 -11.52 19.26
C ILE A 139 15.62 -12.67 20.28
N PRO A 140 16.77 -13.01 20.90
CA PRO A 140 16.86 -14.11 21.86
C PRO A 140 16.26 -13.79 23.25
N LEU A 141 15.79 -12.56 23.47
CA LEU A 141 15.31 -12.04 24.75
C LEU A 141 13.81 -11.71 24.63
N PRO A 142 12.97 -12.02 25.65
CA PRO A 142 11.55 -11.67 25.61
C PRO A 142 11.32 -10.19 25.39
N GLN A 143 10.42 -9.83 24.46
CA GLN A 143 10.20 -8.43 24.08
C GLN A 143 9.81 -7.53 25.27
N GLN A 144 9.09 -8.07 26.26
CA GLN A 144 8.71 -7.36 27.49
C GLN A 144 9.91 -6.86 28.29
N ARG A 145 11.04 -7.56 28.16
CA ARG A 145 12.26 -7.29 28.92
C ARG A 145 13.26 -6.43 28.16
N LEU A 146 13.07 -6.19 26.85
CA LEU A 146 13.99 -5.35 26.06
C LEU A 146 14.09 -3.92 26.59
N GLU A 147 13.07 -3.43 27.28
CA GLU A 147 13.11 -2.13 27.94
C GLU A 147 13.98 -2.11 29.21
N GLU A 148 14.33 -3.25 29.79
CA GLU A 148 15.17 -3.31 31.00
C GLU A 148 16.63 -2.95 30.68
N PHE A 149 17.09 -3.18 29.45
CA PHE A 149 18.51 -3.09 29.08
C PHE A 149 18.85 -1.86 28.25
N ASP A 150 19.75 -1.02 28.75
CA ASP A 150 20.17 0.22 28.08
C ASP A 150 20.79 -0.02 26.68
N SER A 151 21.43 -1.18 26.47
CA SER A 151 22.09 -1.54 25.21
C SER A 151 21.11 -1.60 24.02
N CYS A 152 19.89 -2.08 24.24
CA CYS A 152 18.88 -2.27 23.20
C CYS A 152 17.65 -1.36 23.34
N ARG A 153 17.37 -0.81 24.53
CA ARG A 153 16.14 -0.06 24.85
C ARG A 153 15.76 0.99 23.82
N GLU A 154 16.67 1.91 23.48
CA GLU A 154 16.33 3.02 22.59
C GLU A 154 16.11 2.58 21.14
N ARG A 155 16.86 1.57 20.68
CA ARG A 155 16.68 0.97 19.35
C ARG A 155 15.35 0.24 19.26
N TYR A 156 15.02 -0.55 20.27
CA TYR A 156 13.73 -1.21 20.41
C TYR A 156 12.57 -0.20 20.40
N ARG A 157 12.68 0.89 21.18
CA ARG A 157 11.70 1.98 21.18
C ARG A 157 11.55 2.66 19.83
N TYR A 158 12.65 2.84 19.09
CA TYR A 158 12.59 3.39 17.74
C TYR A 158 11.83 2.47 16.78
N CYS A 159 12.09 1.16 16.82
CA CYS A 159 11.32 0.17 16.06
C CYS A 159 9.84 0.16 16.46
N LEU A 160 9.52 0.22 17.76
CA LEU A 160 8.15 0.33 18.25
C LEU A 160 7.44 1.59 17.77
N LYS A 161 8.14 2.74 17.67
CA LYS A 161 7.55 3.97 17.12
C LYS A 161 7.08 3.77 15.69
N TRP A 162 7.85 3.07 14.85
CA TRP A 162 7.44 2.74 13.48
C TRP A 162 6.21 1.82 13.45
N LEU A 163 6.14 0.81 14.33
CA LEU A 163 4.97 -0.08 14.42
C LEU A 163 3.70 0.64 14.89
N ASN A 164 3.83 1.52 15.89
CA ASN A 164 2.68 2.14 16.55
C ASN A 164 2.23 3.46 15.89
N TYR A 165 3.17 4.21 15.34
CA TYR A 165 2.95 5.57 14.83
C TYR A 165 3.44 5.75 13.39
N GLY A 166 3.83 4.68 12.70
CA GLY A 166 4.42 4.74 11.36
C GLY A 166 3.59 5.52 10.35
N LEU A 167 2.25 5.33 10.33
CA LEU A 167 1.37 6.08 9.42
C LEU A 167 1.50 7.59 9.60
N LYS A 168 1.46 8.06 10.85
CA LYS A 168 1.60 9.48 11.17
C LYS A 168 2.99 10.00 10.79
N MET A 169 4.04 9.23 11.07
CA MET A 169 5.42 9.59 10.70
C MET A 169 5.60 9.73 9.18
N VAL A 170 5.04 8.79 8.41
CA VAL A 170 5.08 8.82 6.94
C VAL A 170 4.29 10.02 6.40
N ASP A 171 3.11 10.29 6.93
CA ASP A 171 2.30 11.44 6.51
C ASP A 171 3.01 12.78 6.80
N GLU A 172 3.56 12.97 8.00
CA GLU A 172 4.32 14.18 8.37
C GLU A 172 5.55 14.37 7.48
N ARG A 173 6.32 13.29 7.27
CA ARG A 173 7.49 13.29 6.38
C ARG A 173 7.11 13.65 4.94
N ASN A 174 6.08 13.01 4.39
CA ASN A 174 5.65 13.26 3.01
C ASN A 174 5.06 14.67 2.85
N GLN A 175 4.43 15.25 3.87
CA GLN A 175 3.99 16.65 3.86
C GLN A 175 5.17 17.63 3.85
N GLN A 176 6.20 17.39 4.66
CA GLN A 176 7.42 18.19 4.64
C GLN A 176 8.12 18.10 3.28
N TRP A 177 8.24 16.88 2.74
CA TRP A 177 8.79 16.64 1.40
C TRP A 177 7.98 17.39 0.32
N THR A 178 6.66 17.29 0.36
CA THR A 178 5.77 17.99 -0.58
C THR A 178 5.95 19.50 -0.51
N THR A 179 5.97 20.06 0.71
CA THR A 179 6.13 21.51 0.90
C THR A 179 7.44 22.01 0.30
N ARG A 180 8.53 21.26 0.51
CA ARG A 180 9.83 21.58 -0.09
C ARG A 180 9.80 21.47 -1.61
N MET A 181 9.25 20.39 -2.16
CA MET A 181 9.14 20.19 -3.61
C MET A 181 8.33 21.30 -4.30
N LEU A 182 7.23 21.74 -3.68
CA LEU A 182 6.42 22.84 -4.18
C LEU A 182 7.19 24.18 -4.18
N SER A 183 8.03 24.40 -3.17
CA SER A 183 8.85 25.62 -3.08
C SER A 183 10.04 25.60 -4.03
N GLU A 184 10.78 24.49 -4.11
CA GLU A 184 11.97 24.34 -4.96
C GLU A 184 11.62 24.39 -6.45
N HIS A 185 10.43 23.92 -6.82
CA HIS A 185 9.95 23.86 -8.20
C HIS A 185 8.75 24.80 -8.43
N ALA A 186 8.66 25.91 -7.69
CA ALA A 186 7.55 26.85 -7.80
C ALA A 186 7.30 27.31 -9.25
N GLU A 187 8.38 27.63 -9.98
CA GLU A 187 8.31 28.06 -11.38
C GLU A 187 7.61 27.03 -12.27
N PHE A 188 7.86 25.74 -12.07
CA PHE A 188 7.18 24.68 -12.81
C PHE A 188 5.68 24.71 -12.55
N PHE A 189 5.25 24.79 -11.29
CA PHE A 189 3.82 24.80 -10.95
C PHE A 189 3.09 26.08 -11.37
N GLU A 190 3.82 27.19 -11.52
CA GLU A 190 3.29 28.46 -12.03
C GLU A 190 3.13 28.47 -13.55
N GLN A 191 3.99 27.76 -14.29
CA GLN A 191 4.10 27.90 -15.75
C GLN A 191 3.67 26.66 -16.55
N VAL A 192 3.56 25.47 -15.94
CA VAL A 192 3.28 24.20 -16.65
C VAL A 192 1.96 24.21 -17.41
N GLU A 193 0.99 25.02 -16.99
CA GLU A 193 -0.32 25.15 -17.62
C GLU A 193 -0.65 26.64 -17.86
N SER A 194 -1.76 26.92 -18.54
CA SER A 194 -2.15 28.30 -18.87
C SER A 194 -2.44 29.18 -17.65
N GLN A 195 -2.73 28.54 -16.51
CA GLN A 195 -2.92 29.20 -15.22
C GLN A 195 -2.08 28.45 -14.18
N PRO A 196 -1.52 29.15 -13.18
CA PRO A 196 -0.81 28.52 -12.08
C PRO A 196 -1.67 27.46 -11.39
N LEU A 197 -1.07 26.32 -11.05
CA LEU A 197 -1.76 25.31 -10.27
C LEU A 197 -2.00 25.83 -8.85
N ASN A 198 -3.21 25.59 -8.33
CA ASN A 198 -3.48 25.86 -6.92
C ASN A 198 -2.80 24.80 -6.02
N SER A 199 -2.79 25.05 -4.71
CA SER A 199 -2.10 24.19 -3.75
C SER A 199 -2.56 22.73 -3.78
N SER A 200 -3.86 22.45 -3.91
CA SER A 200 -4.38 21.08 -3.93
C SER A 200 -4.06 20.35 -5.24
N GLN A 201 -4.08 21.05 -6.37
CA GLN A 201 -3.64 20.53 -7.67
C GLN A 201 -2.15 20.20 -7.64
N ALA A 202 -1.31 21.12 -7.14
CA ALA A 202 0.13 20.91 -7.08
C ALA A 202 0.50 19.77 -6.12
N GLN A 203 -0.17 19.65 -4.97
CA GLN A 203 -0.02 18.49 -4.07
C GLN A 203 -0.39 17.17 -4.75
N ALA A 204 -1.47 17.14 -5.54
CA ALA A 204 -1.85 15.96 -6.32
C ALA A 204 -0.79 15.61 -7.39
N VAL A 205 -0.18 16.62 -8.02
CA VAL A 205 0.91 16.45 -9.00
C VAL A 205 2.18 15.92 -8.34
N VAL A 206 2.49 16.29 -7.11
CA VAL A 206 3.72 15.87 -6.41
C VAL A 206 3.59 14.50 -5.74
N ASN A 207 2.38 14.09 -5.37
CA ASN A 207 2.12 12.85 -4.64
C ASN A 207 2.77 11.61 -5.29
N GLY A 208 3.61 10.89 -4.54
CA GLY A 208 4.41 9.77 -5.03
C GLY A 208 3.85 8.39 -4.68
N GLU A 209 2.61 8.28 -4.20
CA GLU A 209 1.96 6.99 -3.97
C GLU A 209 1.81 6.19 -5.27
N ASN A 210 1.72 4.86 -5.13
CA ASN A 210 1.48 3.98 -6.28
C ASN A 210 0.13 4.25 -6.97
N GLY A 211 -0.86 4.68 -6.21
CA GLY A 211 -2.20 5.00 -6.70
C GLY A 211 -2.75 6.23 -5.99
N VAL A 212 -3.20 7.20 -6.77
CA VAL A 212 -3.76 8.47 -6.28
C VAL A 212 -5.13 8.69 -6.91
N LEU A 213 -6.16 8.85 -6.07
CA LEU A 213 -7.49 9.23 -6.50
C LEU A 213 -7.67 10.74 -6.29
N VAL A 214 -7.83 11.48 -7.39
CA VAL A 214 -8.09 12.92 -7.35
C VAL A 214 -9.60 13.16 -7.53
N LEU A 215 -10.27 13.60 -6.46
CA LEU A 215 -11.68 13.96 -6.49
C LEU A 215 -11.83 15.41 -6.96
N ALA A 216 -12.53 15.62 -8.09
CA ALA A 216 -12.50 16.90 -8.78
C ALA A 216 -13.84 17.21 -9.47
N GLY A 217 -14.43 18.36 -9.13
CA GLY A 217 -15.69 18.85 -9.72
C GLY A 217 -15.56 19.26 -11.19
N ALA A 218 -16.66 19.65 -11.83
CA ALA A 218 -16.61 20.27 -13.15
C ALA A 218 -15.77 21.56 -13.11
N GLY A 219 -14.99 21.84 -14.16
CA GLY A 219 -14.17 23.07 -14.25
C GLY A 219 -12.94 23.16 -13.32
N SER A 220 -12.69 22.17 -12.45
CA SER A 220 -11.60 22.20 -11.45
C SER A 220 -10.18 21.95 -11.98
N GLY A 221 -9.96 21.94 -13.29
CA GLY A 221 -8.62 21.73 -13.88
C GLY A 221 -8.11 20.28 -13.87
N LYS A 222 -9.00 19.27 -13.93
CA LYS A 222 -8.62 17.83 -13.99
C LYS A 222 -7.56 17.52 -15.05
N THR A 223 -7.77 18.03 -16.27
CA THR A 223 -6.84 17.82 -17.38
C THR A 223 -5.49 18.47 -17.11
N SER A 224 -5.48 19.68 -16.54
CA SER A 224 -4.27 20.41 -16.16
C SER A 224 -3.45 19.63 -15.12
N VAL A 225 -4.09 18.99 -14.14
CA VAL A 225 -3.40 18.09 -13.18
C VAL A 225 -2.76 16.89 -13.88
N LEU A 226 -3.43 16.27 -14.86
CA LEU A 226 -2.86 15.13 -15.60
C LEU A 226 -1.65 15.53 -16.45
N VAL A 227 -1.76 16.65 -17.19
CA VAL A 227 -0.66 17.19 -18.00
C VAL A 227 0.52 17.57 -17.12
N ALA A 228 0.28 18.30 -16.03
CA ALA A 228 1.31 18.67 -15.08
C ALA A 228 1.93 17.45 -14.39
N ARG A 229 1.16 16.39 -14.10
CA ARG A 229 1.72 15.15 -13.55
C ARG A 229 2.65 14.46 -14.54
N ALA A 230 2.31 14.40 -15.82
CA ALA A 230 3.20 13.87 -16.83
C ALA A 230 4.50 14.71 -16.91
N GLY A 231 4.38 16.04 -16.93
CA GLY A 231 5.52 16.96 -16.90
C GLY A 231 6.40 16.79 -15.66
N TRP A 232 5.79 16.58 -14.49
CA TRP A 232 6.49 16.38 -13.23
C TRP A 232 7.33 15.11 -13.23
N LEU A 233 6.78 13.99 -13.74
CA LEU A 233 7.50 12.72 -13.86
C LEU A 233 8.71 12.84 -14.80
N LEU A 234 8.58 13.58 -15.90
CA LEU A 234 9.68 13.86 -16.82
C LEU A 234 10.75 14.77 -16.17
N LEU A 235 10.31 15.86 -15.53
CA LEU A 235 11.20 16.83 -14.87
C LEU A 235 12.07 16.13 -13.81
N ARG A 236 11.47 15.24 -13.02
CA ARG A 236 12.16 14.47 -11.98
C ARG A 236 12.89 13.24 -12.50
N LYS A 237 12.80 12.93 -13.79
CA LYS A 237 13.38 11.74 -14.42
C LYS A 237 12.90 10.44 -13.77
N GLU A 238 11.67 10.43 -13.28
CA GLU A 238 11.03 9.26 -12.67
C GLU A 238 10.41 8.34 -13.73
N ALA A 239 10.17 8.86 -14.93
CA ALA A 239 9.73 8.09 -16.09
C ALA A 239 10.28 8.69 -17.39
N MET A 240 10.52 7.83 -18.37
CA MET A 240 10.70 8.22 -19.77
C MET A 240 9.33 8.45 -20.43
N PRO A 241 9.23 9.28 -21.48
CA PRO A 241 7.96 9.56 -22.16
C PRO A 241 7.15 8.31 -22.53
N GLU A 242 7.81 7.26 -23.03
CA GLU A 242 7.17 6.02 -23.49
C GLU A 242 6.64 5.16 -22.32
N GLN A 243 7.05 5.47 -21.09
CA GLN A 243 6.55 4.83 -19.87
C GLN A 243 5.29 5.51 -19.33
N ILE A 244 4.86 6.63 -19.92
CA ILE A 244 3.68 7.40 -19.49
C ILE A 244 2.51 7.11 -20.44
N LEU A 245 1.45 6.51 -19.90
CA LEU A 245 0.19 6.27 -20.60
C LEU A 245 -0.90 7.19 -20.05
N LEU A 246 -1.49 7.99 -20.94
CA LEU A 246 -2.67 8.81 -20.63
C LEU A 246 -3.91 8.22 -21.31
N LEU A 247 -5.03 8.19 -20.60
CA LEU A 247 -6.29 7.62 -21.10
C LEU A 247 -7.44 8.62 -20.97
N ALA A 248 -8.26 8.68 -22.02
CA ALA A 248 -9.49 9.45 -22.04
C ALA A 248 -10.64 8.60 -22.61
N PHE A 249 -11.89 8.96 -22.30
CA PHE A 249 -13.03 8.21 -22.80
C PHE A 249 -13.35 8.54 -24.27
N GLY A 250 -13.39 9.83 -24.62
CA GLY A 250 -13.69 10.32 -25.97
C GLY A 250 -12.45 10.70 -26.79
N ARG A 251 -12.53 10.57 -28.11
CA ARG A 251 -11.44 10.93 -29.04
C ARG A 251 -11.04 12.40 -28.91
N LYS A 252 -12.02 13.31 -28.88
CA LYS A 252 -11.79 14.75 -28.70
C LYS A 252 -11.01 15.07 -27.42
N ALA A 253 -11.30 14.38 -26.31
CA ALA A 253 -10.58 14.59 -25.05
C ALA A 253 -9.14 14.06 -25.10
N ALA A 254 -8.90 12.94 -25.80
CA ALA A 254 -7.56 12.44 -26.04
C ALA A 254 -6.76 13.40 -26.94
N GLU A 255 -7.36 13.90 -28.02
CA GLU A 255 -6.76 14.89 -28.92
C GLU A 255 -6.40 16.19 -28.19
N GLU A 256 -7.33 16.76 -27.42
CA GLU A 256 -7.08 17.97 -26.62
C GLU A 256 -5.93 17.74 -25.63
N MET A 257 -5.88 16.57 -24.97
CA MET A 257 -4.80 16.24 -24.05
C MET A 257 -3.46 16.10 -24.77
N ASN A 258 -3.44 15.50 -25.96
CA ASN A 258 -2.23 15.41 -26.80
C ASN A 258 -1.71 16.78 -27.24
N ASP A 259 -2.61 17.68 -27.64
CA ASP A 259 -2.23 19.03 -28.05
C ASP A 259 -1.66 19.82 -26.87
N ARG A 260 -2.26 19.70 -25.68
CA ARG A 260 -1.72 20.29 -24.45
C ARG A 260 -0.35 19.73 -24.09
N ILE A 261 -0.16 18.41 -24.14
CA ILE A 261 1.13 17.78 -23.86
C ILE A 261 2.22 18.33 -24.80
N LYS A 262 1.94 18.43 -26.11
CA LYS A 262 2.89 19.00 -27.08
C LYS A 262 3.20 20.46 -26.81
N GLU A 263 2.17 21.26 -26.51
CA GLU A 263 2.32 22.69 -26.24
C GLU A 263 3.12 22.94 -24.94
N ARG A 264 2.79 22.21 -23.87
CA ARG A 264 3.31 22.47 -22.52
C ARG A 264 4.60 21.74 -22.18
N LEU A 265 4.74 20.51 -22.66
CA LEU A 265 5.89 19.65 -22.34
C LEU A 265 6.87 19.52 -23.51
N HIS A 266 6.55 20.13 -24.67
CA HIS A 266 7.39 20.14 -25.87
C HIS A 266 7.81 18.73 -26.35
N THR A 267 6.95 17.72 -26.12
CA THR A 267 7.15 16.34 -26.56
C THR A 267 5.91 15.82 -27.29
N ALA A 268 6.14 14.97 -28.28
CA ALA A 268 5.09 14.22 -28.98
C ALA A 268 5.10 12.73 -28.61
N ASP A 269 5.99 12.31 -27.71
CA ASP A 269 6.26 10.91 -27.37
C ASP A 269 5.26 10.39 -26.33
N ILE A 270 4.71 11.29 -25.51
CA ILE A 270 3.58 10.98 -24.63
C ILE A 270 2.28 11.13 -25.42
N GLN A 271 1.51 10.03 -25.50
CA GLN A 271 0.24 10.01 -26.22
C GLN A 271 -0.93 9.57 -25.35
N ALA A 272 -1.90 10.46 -25.20
CA ALA A 272 -3.22 10.15 -24.71
C ALA A 272 -4.02 9.33 -25.75
N LYS A 273 -4.63 8.24 -25.27
CA LYS A 273 -5.40 7.30 -26.09
C LYS A 273 -6.80 7.10 -25.51
N THR A 274 -7.72 6.70 -26.35
CA THR A 274 -8.96 6.09 -25.83
C THR A 274 -8.70 4.65 -25.42
N PHE A 275 -9.54 4.11 -24.54
CA PHE A 275 -9.49 2.69 -24.17
C PHE A 275 -9.53 1.78 -25.40
N HIS A 276 -10.39 2.09 -26.37
CA HIS A 276 -10.49 1.33 -27.61
C HIS A 276 -9.23 1.43 -28.48
N ALA A 277 -8.62 2.62 -28.57
CA ALA A 277 -7.38 2.80 -29.33
C ALA A 277 -6.22 2.02 -28.68
N LEU A 278 -6.11 2.04 -27.35
CA LEU A 278 -5.12 1.25 -26.62
C LEU A 278 -5.36 -0.26 -26.82
N ALA A 279 -6.60 -0.72 -26.68
CA ALA A 279 -6.93 -2.13 -26.88
C ALA A 279 -6.56 -2.62 -28.29
N LEU A 280 -6.90 -1.84 -29.32
CA LEU A 280 -6.53 -2.15 -30.70
C LEU A 280 -5.01 -2.22 -30.87
N GLN A 281 -4.26 -1.30 -30.25
CA GLN A 281 -2.80 -1.34 -30.27
C GLN A 281 -2.27 -2.63 -29.63
N ILE A 282 -2.74 -2.99 -28.44
CA ILE A 282 -2.31 -4.21 -27.73
C ILE A 282 -2.58 -5.46 -28.58
N ILE A 283 -3.77 -5.55 -29.18
CA ILE A 283 -4.14 -6.68 -30.03
C ILE A 283 -3.27 -6.74 -31.29
N ASN A 284 -2.99 -5.61 -31.92
CA ASN A 284 -2.13 -5.57 -33.10
C ASN A 284 -0.65 -5.88 -32.80
N HIS A 285 -0.17 -5.61 -31.59
CA HIS A 285 1.19 -5.97 -31.18
C HIS A 285 1.32 -7.46 -30.80
N SER A 286 0.25 -8.09 -30.30
CA SER A 286 0.25 -9.49 -29.87
C SER A 286 -0.24 -10.48 -30.94
N GLY A 287 -1.06 -10.01 -31.89
CA GLY A 287 -1.65 -10.82 -32.95
C GLY A 287 -0.76 -10.99 -34.18
N LYS A 288 -0.79 -12.18 -34.80
CA LYS A 288 -0.11 -12.46 -36.08
C LYS A 288 -0.73 -11.72 -37.27
N LYS A 289 -1.96 -11.20 -37.12
CA LYS A 289 -2.73 -10.55 -38.18
C LYS A 289 -3.23 -9.20 -37.69
N THR A 290 -2.92 -8.14 -38.43
CA THR A 290 -3.39 -6.79 -38.15
C THR A 290 -4.91 -6.72 -38.27
N ILE A 291 -5.57 -6.26 -37.21
CA ILE A 291 -7.00 -6.00 -37.19
C ILE A 291 -7.22 -4.59 -37.72
N ASN A 292 -7.92 -4.48 -38.84
CA ASN A 292 -8.37 -3.21 -39.39
C ASN A 292 -9.83 -2.98 -39.02
N ILE A 293 -10.09 -1.90 -38.29
CA ILE A 293 -11.45 -1.41 -38.07
C ILE A 293 -11.92 -0.72 -39.35
N SER A 294 -13.19 -0.91 -39.71
CA SER A 294 -13.78 -0.24 -40.87
C SER A 294 -13.64 1.28 -40.76
N LYS A 295 -13.28 1.94 -41.87
CA LYS A 295 -13.22 3.42 -41.94
C LYS A 295 -14.52 4.08 -41.50
N LEU A 296 -15.66 3.40 -41.70
CA LEU A 296 -16.99 3.87 -41.31
C LEU A 296 -17.17 4.04 -39.80
N GLU A 297 -16.31 3.42 -38.98
CA GLU A 297 -16.36 3.60 -37.53
C GLU A 297 -15.43 4.72 -37.03
N GLY A 298 -14.42 5.06 -37.82
CA GLY A 298 -13.54 6.19 -37.57
C GLY A 298 -14.14 7.52 -38.04
N ASP A 299 -14.82 7.49 -39.19
CA ASP A 299 -15.15 8.66 -39.98
C ASP A 299 -16.67 8.83 -40.10
N ALA A 300 -17.21 9.76 -39.31
CA ALA A 300 -18.63 10.08 -39.31
C ALA A 300 -19.11 10.58 -40.68
N GLN A 301 -18.28 11.34 -41.41
CA GLN A 301 -18.63 11.84 -42.74
C GLN A 301 -18.66 10.70 -43.77
N ALA A 302 -17.69 9.78 -43.74
CA ALA A 302 -17.70 8.61 -44.61
C ALA A 302 -18.92 7.71 -44.33
N ARG A 303 -19.28 7.53 -43.06
CA ARG A 303 -20.48 6.80 -42.65
C ARG A 303 -21.75 7.49 -43.14
N GLN A 304 -21.88 8.79 -42.92
CA GLN A 304 -23.01 9.59 -43.42
C GLN A 304 -23.12 9.48 -44.95
N LYS A 305 -22.01 9.66 -45.67
CA LYS A 305 -21.96 9.55 -47.13
C LYS A 305 -22.41 8.18 -47.63
N LEU A 306 -22.02 7.10 -46.94
CA LEU A 306 -22.48 5.76 -47.27
C LEU A 306 -23.98 5.59 -47.03
N LEU A 307 -24.50 6.04 -45.89
CA LEU A 307 -25.92 5.94 -45.54
C LEU A 307 -26.78 6.71 -46.53
N VAL A 308 -26.44 7.97 -46.81
CA VAL A 308 -27.15 8.83 -47.77
C VAL A 308 -27.10 8.22 -49.18
N LYS A 309 -25.94 7.75 -49.63
CA LYS A 309 -25.81 7.13 -50.96
C LYS A 309 -26.68 5.87 -51.07
N THR A 310 -26.66 5.00 -50.07
CA THR A 310 -27.44 3.75 -50.06
C THR A 310 -28.94 4.07 -50.05
N TRP A 311 -29.37 5.02 -49.22
CA TRP A 311 -30.76 5.48 -49.18
C TRP A 311 -31.24 6.02 -50.53
N GLN A 312 -30.45 6.88 -51.18
CA GLN A 312 -30.76 7.42 -52.51
C GLN A 312 -30.88 6.33 -53.57
N GLN A 313 -29.98 5.33 -53.54
CA GLN A 313 -30.01 4.22 -54.46
C GLN A 313 -31.27 3.36 -54.28
N GLU A 314 -31.66 3.05 -53.04
CA GLU A 314 -32.89 2.28 -52.74
C GLU A 314 -34.15 3.02 -53.20
N CYS A 315 -34.27 4.32 -52.87
CA CYS A 315 -35.41 5.13 -53.29
C CYS A 315 -35.50 5.28 -54.81
N ALA A 316 -34.36 5.46 -55.49
CA ALA A 316 -34.33 5.55 -56.95
C ALA A 316 -34.63 4.21 -57.65
N ALA A 317 -34.23 3.08 -57.04
CA ALA A 317 -34.38 1.76 -57.64
C ALA A 317 -35.82 1.22 -57.55
N LYS A 318 -36.55 1.50 -56.46
CA LYS A 318 -37.88 0.92 -56.20
C LYS A 318 -38.87 1.95 -55.65
N LYS A 319 -39.96 2.19 -56.39
CA LYS A 319 -41.07 3.07 -55.93
C LYS A 319 -41.64 2.67 -54.56
N ALA A 320 -41.69 1.37 -54.26
CA ALA A 320 -42.14 0.88 -52.96
C ALA A 320 -41.23 1.32 -51.81
N GLN A 321 -39.90 1.31 -52.01
CA GLN A 321 -38.93 1.79 -51.03
C GLN A 321 -39.07 3.31 -50.84
N ALA A 322 -39.15 4.06 -51.93
CA ALA A 322 -39.38 5.50 -51.86
C ALA A 322 -40.68 5.87 -51.13
N LYS A 323 -41.76 5.09 -51.32
CA LYS A 323 -43.01 5.29 -50.59
C LYS A 323 -42.85 4.96 -49.10
N GLY A 324 -42.19 3.85 -48.75
CA GLY A 324 -41.96 3.44 -47.37
C GLY A 324 -41.11 4.44 -46.58
N TRP A 325 -39.99 4.90 -47.16
CA TRP A 325 -39.16 5.93 -46.55
C TRP A 325 -39.91 7.26 -46.37
N ARG A 326 -40.73 7.66 -47.34
CA ARG A 326 -41.55 8.87 -47.23
C ARG A 326 -42.54 8.76 -46.09
N GLN A 327 -43.24 7.63 -46.02
CA GLN A 327 -44.21 7.36 -44.96
C GLN A 327 -43.53 7.46 -43.59
N TRP A 328 -42.40 6.79 -43.40
CA TRP A 328 -41.64 6.85 -42.15
C TRP A 328 -41.18 8.28 -41.80
N LEU A 329 -40.61 9.02 -42.76
CA LEU A 329 -40.17 10.41 -42.53
C LEU A 329 -41.32 11.35 -42.18
N THR A 330 -42.50 11.16 -42.76
CA THR A 330 -43.66 12.03 -42.51
C THR A 330 -44.46 11.62 -41.27
N GLU A 331 -44.62 10.33 -41.01
CA GLU A 331 -45.46 9.83 -39.91
C GLU A 331 -44.69 9.75 -38.58
N ASP A 332 -43.44 9.24 -38.60
CA ASP A 332 -42.68 9.03 -37.36
C ASP A 332 -41.77 10.22 -37.00
N LEU A 333 -41.32 10.98 -38.00
CA LEU A 333 -40.43 12.13 -37.81
C LEU A 333 -41.09 13.50 -38.07
N ASP A 334 -42.36 13.53 -38.49
CA ASP A 334 -43.15 14.73 -38.79
C ASP A 334 -42.49 15.68 -39.82
N TRP A 335 -41.77 15.13 -40.81
CA TRP A 335 -41.15 15.92 -41.86
C TRP A 335 -42.11 16.22 -43.01
N ARG A 336 -42.03 17.45 -43.53
CA ARG A 336 -42.66 17.83 -44.80
C ARG A 336 -41.76 17.42 -45.96
N VAL A 337 -42.18 16.39 -46.70
CA VAL A 337 -41.39 15.76 -47.76
C VAL A 337 -42.13 15.86 -49.10
N GLU A 338 -41.46 16.30 -50.17
CA GLU A 338 -42.06 16.42 -51.53
C GLU A 338 -42.40 15.05 -52.15
N GLU A 339 -43.46 14.97 -52.95
CA GLU A 339 -43.99 13.72 -53.50
C GLU A 339 -42.99 12.93 -54.35
N GLU A 340 -42.15 13.64 -55.10
CA GLU A 340 -41.20 13.03 -56.02
C GLU A 340 -39.76 13.43 -55.69
N ASN A 341 -38.83 12.48 -55.89
CA ASN A 341 -37.38 12.70 -55.81
C ASN A 341 -36.86 13.35 -54.51
N TYR A 342 -37.63 13.32 -53.42
CA TYR A 342 -37.27 13.97 -52.16
C TYR A 342 -35.94 13.49 -51.55
N TRP A 343 -35.48 12.28 -51.88
CA TRP A 343 -34.17 11.76 -51.47
C TRP A 343 -32.99 12.54 -52.10
N GLN A 344 -33.28 13.40 -53.08
CA GLN A 344 -32.33 14.33 -53.65
C GLN A 344 -32.33 15.70 -52.95
N ASP A 345 -33.29 16.00 -52.07
CA ASP A 345 -33.29 17.27 -51.33
C ASP A 345 -32.12 17.31 -50.35
N LYS A 346 -31.37 18.42 -50.36
CA LYS A 346 -30.25 18.65 -49.44
C LYS A 346 -30.74 18.66 -47.99
N LYS A 347 -31.90 19.25 -47.69
CA LYS A 347 -32.44 19.29 -46.31
C LYS A 347 -32.72 17.89 -45.77
N ALA A 348 -33.31 17.02 -46.59
CA ALA A 348 -33.60 15.65 -46.20
C ALA A 348 -32.31 14.82 -45.96
N ARG A 349 -31.25 15.08 -46.75
CA ARG A 349 -29.93 14.45 -46.56
C ARG A 349 -29.23 14.88 -45.27
N ASP A 350 -29.28 16.17 -44.96
CA ASP A 350 -28.63 16.73 -43.78
C ASP A 350 -29.34 16.27 -42.50
N ALA A 351 -30.67 16.12 -42.55
CA ALA A 351 -31.48 15.74 -41.40
C ALA A 351 -31.48 14.22 -41.10
N LEU A 352 -31.14 13.35 -42.07
CA LEU A 352 -30.92 11.92 -41.88
C LEU A 352 -29.51 11.57 -41.34
N SER A 353 -28.71 12.60 -41.04
CA SER A 353 -27.42 12.43 -40.38
C SER A 353 -27.61 12.28 -38.87
N PRO A 354 -27.00 11.28 -38.22
CA PRO A 354 -26.96 11.19 -36.76
C PRO A 354 -26.13 12.31 -36.12
#